data_AF-A0A2V6B1B5-F1
#
_entry.id   AF-A0A2V6B1B5-F1
#
_cell.length_a   1.000
_cell.length_b   1.000
_cell.length_c   1.000
_cell.angle_alpha   90.00
_cell.angle_beta   90.00
_cell.angle_gamma   90.00
#
_symmetry.space_group_name_H-M   'P 1'
#
loop_
_entity.id
_entity.type
_entity.pdbx_description
1 polymer ?
#
loop_
_entity_poly.entity_id
_entity_poly.type
_entity_poly.pdbx_seq_one_letter_code
_entity_poly.pdbx_strand_id
1 'polypeptide(L)'
;MRISFVPPPLEGTISLGIYDENGTLVRVLHQQAELNELTIGPDALVTQWDGKNDDDEDLPAGKYRANGYLVGHLRVEDIGEATPPPVESEPPASVKVRLMPNPLANDKRSIIDLVVGFDSDGSYLKTRDDLPLFMLSDTPNLIRAFITKRSEKSVDVWQDNGASVRQFRISNVDKMMAFDCGEFELK
;
A
#
# COMPACT_ATOMS: atom_id res chain seq x y z
N MET A 1 7.29 -7.12 -20.29
CA MET A 1 6.78 -8.40 -19.74
C MET A 1 5.30 -8.32 -19.45
N ARG A 2 4.54 -9.37 -19.77
CA ARG A 2 3.09 -9.41 -19.50
C ARG A 2 2.85 -10.04 -18.13
N ILE A 3 2.09 -9.35 -17.28
CA ILE A 3 1.63 -9.83 -15.96
C ILE A 3 0.12 -9.98 -16.05
N SER A 4 -0.41 -11.11 -15.56
CA SER A 4 -1.85 -11.39 -15.61
C SER A 4 -2.31 -12.00 -14.31
N PHE A 5 -3.45 -11.54 -13.81
CA PHE A 5 -3.97 -11.97 -12.51
C PHE A 5 -5.49 -11.83 -12.47
N VAL A 6 -6.12 -12.63 -11.61
CA VAL A 6 -7.53 -12.48 -11.29
C VAL A 6 -7.63 -11.59 -10.05
N PRO A 7 -8.32 -10.43 -10.11
CA PRO A 7 -8.44 -9.56 -8.96
C PRO A 7 -9.24 -10.24 -7.85
N PRO A 8 -8.90 -10.01 -6.56
CA PRO A 8 -9.74 -10.45 -5.45
C PRO A 8 -11.19 -9.95 -5.60
N PRO A 9 -12.20 -10.68 -5.10
CA PRO A 9 -13.61 -10.29 -5.18
C PRO A 9 -13.95 -9.23 -4.12
N LEU A 10 -13.34 -8.06 -4.24
CA LEU A 10 -13.56 -6.90 -3.42
C LEU A 10 -13.57 -5.66 -4.34
N GLU A 11 -14.48 -4.72 -4.09
CA GLU A 11 -14.50 -3.43 -4.80
C GLU A 11 -13.49 -2.48 -4.16
N GLY A 12 -12.73 -1.76 -4.99
CA GLY A 12 -11.66 -0.89 -4.53
C GLY A 12 -10.64 -0.57 -5.62
N THR A 13 -9.48 -0.10 -5.18
CA THR A 13 -8.33 0.20 -6.05
C THR A 13 -7.23 -0.83 -5.89
N ILE A 14 -6.36 -0.95 -6.90
CA ILE A 14 -5.24 -1.88 -6.93
C ILE A 14 -3.94 -1.13 -6.67
N SER A 15 -3.17 -1.63 -5.72
CA SER A 15 -1.75 -1.30 -5.59
C SER A 15 -0.94 -2.57 -5.88
N LEU A 16 0.00 -2.49 -6.82
CA LEU A 16 0.75 -3.63 -7.35
C LEU A 16 2.23 -3.27 -7.46
N GLY A 17 3.09 -4.06 -6.83
CA GLY A 17 4.53 -3.90 -6.84
C GLY A 17 5.26 -5.07 -7.52
N ILE A 18 6.47 -4.80 -7.99
CA ILE A 18 7.44 -5.80 -8.44
C ILE A 18 8.51 -5.95 -7.37
N TYR A 19 8.82 -7.20 -7.04
CA TYR A 19 9.71 -7.57 -5.96
C TYR A 19 10.86 -8.43 -6.48
N ASP A 20 12.07 -8.20 -5.96
CA ASP A 20 13.22 -9.06 -6.20
C ASP A 20 13.09 -10.41 -5.45
N GLU A 21 14.09 -11.28 -5.60
CA GLU A 21 14.14 -12.58 -4.92
C GLU A 21 14.20 -12.50 -3.38
N ASN A 22 14.64 -11.35 -2.84
CA ASN A 22 14.71 -11.09 -1.41
C ASN A 22 13.39 -10.54 -0.85
N GLY A 23 12.41 -10.26 -1.71
CA GLY A 23 11.15 -9.61 -1.34
C GLY A 23 11.26 -8.10 -1.17
N THR A 24 12.31 -7.48 -1.71
CA THR A 24 12.46 -6.02 -1.76
C THR A 24 11.61 -5.47 -2.91
N LEU A 25 10.79 -4.45 -2.63
CA LEU A 25 10.08 -3.73 -3.68
C LEU A 25 11.09 -3.00 -4.56
N VAL A 26 11.06 -3.25 -5.87
CA VAL A 26 11.95 -2.63 -6.86
C VAL A 26 11.21 -1.71 -7.83
N ARG A 27 9.87 -1.83 -7.90
CA ARG A 27 9.01 -1.00 -8.75
C ARG A 27 7.61 -0.94 -8.19
N VAL A 28 7.05 0.26 -8.07
CA VAL A 28 5.59 0.43 -7.96
C VAL A 28 5.01 0.41 -9.36
N LEU A 29 4.28 -0.66 -9.70
CA LEU A 29 3.70 -0.81 -11.02
C LEU A 29 2.34 -0.10 -11.14
N HIS A 30 1.53 -0.18 -10.09
CA HIS A 30 0.26 0.53 -9.97
C HIS A 30 0.11 1.05 -8.55
N GLN A 31 -0.34 2.29 -8.42
CA GLN A 31 -0.69 2.91 -7.15
C GLN A 31 -2.15 3.34 -7.22
N GLN A 32 -3.00 2.72 -6.40
CA GLN A 32 -4.43 3.03 -6.34
C GLN A 32 -5.15 3.02 -7.71
N ALA A 33 -4.73 2.14 -8.63
CA ALA A 33 -5.36 2.05 -9.95
C ALA A 33 -6.78 1.49 -9.86
N GLU A 34 -7.72 2.07 -10.59
CA GLU A 34 -9.04 1.49 -10.81
C GLU A 34 -8.94 0.25 -11.73
N LEU A 35 -9.91 -0.67 -11.62
CA LEU A 35 -9.93 -1.88 -12.45
C LEU A 35 -10.00 -1.58 -13.96
N ASN A 36 -10.60 -0.44 -14.34
CA ASN A 36 -10.76 0.01 -15.72
C ASN A 36 -9.46 0.61 -16.33
N GLU A 37 -8.45 0.91 -15.51
CA GLU A 37 -7.13 1.38 -15.95
C GLU A 37 -6.24 0.21 -16.43
N LEU A 38 -6.62 -1.02 -16.08
CA LEU A 38 -5.94 -2.24 -16.48
C LEU A 38 -6.57 -2.82 -17.76
N THR A 39 -5.76 -3.53 -18.54
CA THR A 39 -6.26 -4.21 -19.74
C THR A 39 -7.09 -5.43 -19.32
N ILE A 40 -8.35 -5.50 -19.74
CA ILE A 40 -9.23 -6.65 -19.49
C ILE A 40 -8.92 -7.75 -20.53
N GLY A 41 -8.35 -8.86 -20.07
CA GLY A 41 -8.23 -10.10 -20.84
C GLY A 41 -9.49 -10.95 -20.78
N PRO A 42 -9.53 -12.10 -21.49
CA PRO A 42 -10.69 -13.00 -21.51
C PRO A 42 -11.13 -13.49 -20.12
N ASP A 43 -10.19 -13.65 -19.20
CA ASP A 43 -10.34 -14.30 -17.89
C ASP A 43 -9.48 -13.66 -16.79
N ALA A 44 -8.77 -12.57 -17.07
CA ALA A 44 -7.83 -11.93 -16.15
C ALA A 44 -7.66 -10.44 -16.43
N LEU A 45 -7.23 -9.68 -15.43
CA LEU A 45 -6.64 -8.37 -15.64
C LEU A 45 -5.19 -8.52 -16.10
N VAL A 46 -4.75 -7.60 -16.95
CA VAL A 46 -3.44 -7.63 -17.60
C VAL A 46 -2.77 -6.27 -17.45
N THR A 47 -1.50 -6.31 -17.05
CA THR A 47 -0.58 -5.17 -17.07
C THR A 47 0.76 -5.59 -17.66
N GLN A 48 1.64 -4.62 -17.91
CA GLN A 48 2.99 -4.86 -18.37
C GLN A 48 4.01 -4.21 -17.46
N TRP A 49 5.16 -4.85 -17.32
CA TRP A 49 6.37 -4.29 -16.71
C TRP A 49 7.49 -4.26 -17.75
N ASP A 50 8.21 -3.15 -17.82
CA ASP A 50 9.30 -2.90 -18.78
C ASP A 50 10.64 -3.56 -18.39
N GLY A 51 10.78 -4.02 -17.13
CA GLY A 51 12.03 -4.55 -16.60
C GLY A 51 12.88 -3.52 -15.87
N LYS A 52 12.29 -2.36 -15.52
CA LYS A 52 12.99 -1.25 -14.88
C LYS A 52 12.51 -0.98 -13.46
N ASN A 53 13.31 -0.28 -12.68
CA ASN A 53 12.94 0.23 -11.35
C ASN A 53 12.15 1.55 -11.44
N ASP A 54 11.80 2.17 -10.31
CA ASP A 54 11.07 3.44 -10.27
C ASP A 54 11.91 4.64 -10.78
N ASP A 55 13.25 4.50 -10.83
CA ASP A 55 14.20 5.50 -11.38
C ASP A 55 14.42 5.34 -12.91
N ASP A 56 13.62 4.51 -13.59
CA ASP A 56 13.73 4.17 -15.02
C ASP A 56 15.05 3.46 -15.41
N GLU A 57 15.75 2.87 -14.44
CA GLU A 57 16.97 2.09 -14.65
C GLU A 57 16.66 0.62 -14.95
N ASP A 58 17.41 0.02 -15.87
CA ASP A 58 17.29 -1.40 -16.19
C ASP A 58 17.72 -2.27 -15.00
N LEU A 59 16.87 -3.23 -14.64
CA LEU A 59 17.17 -4.19 -13.59
C LEU A 59 17.92 -5.42 -14.13
N PRO A 60 18.75 -6.08 -13.31
CA PRO A 60 19.53 -7.23 -13.75
C PRO A 60 18.64 -8.42 -14.11
N ALA A 61 19.13 -9.27 -15.02
CA ALA A 61 18.50 -10.56 -15.29
C ALA A 61 18.38 -11.39 -14.00
N GLY A 62 17.22 -12.01 -13.78
CA GLY A 62 16.92 -12.68 -12.53
C GLY A 62 15.42 -12.94 -12.33
N LYS A 63 15.10 -13.49 -11.16
CA LYS A 63 13.72 -13.80 -10.76
C LYS A 63 13.09 -12.62 -10.03
N TYR A 64 11.85 -12.34 -10.43
CA TYR A 64 11.03 -11.28 -9.85
C TYR A 64 9.62 -11.81 -9.59
N ARG A 65 8.92 -11.18 -8.64
CA ARG A 65 7.55 -11.52 -8.29
C ARG A 65 6.68 -10.28 -8.33
N ALA A 66 5.46 -10.40 -8.84
CA ALA A 66 4.47 -9.33 -8.77
C ALA A 66 3.44 -9.65 -7.68
N ASN A 67 3.27 -8.75 -6.72
CA ASN A 67 2.29 -8.88 -5.63
C ASN A 67 1.57 -7.57 -5.39
N GLY A 68 0.33 -7.65 -4.95
CA GLY A 68 -0.46 -6.46 -4.69
C GLY A 68 -1.52 -6.63 -3.63
N TYR A 69 -2.21 -5.52 -3.41
CA TYR A 69 -3.34 -5.41 -2.52
C TYR A 69 -4.47 -4.74 -3.27
N LEU A 70 -5.66 -5.33 -3.17
CA LEU A 70 -6.88 -4.63 -3.52
C LEU A 70 -7.40 -3.95 -2.26
N VAL A 71 -7.45 -2.62 -2.31
CA VAL A 71 -7.78 -1.75 -1.18
C VAL A 71 -9.22 -1.28 -1.36
N GLY A 72 -10.10 -1.76 -0.49
CA GLY A 72 -11.50 -1.35 -0.49
C GLY A 72 -11.70 0.07 0.03
N HIS A 73 -12.96 0.48 0.13
CA HIS A 73 -13.31 1.82 0.59
C HIS A 73 -12.92 2.07 2.06
N LEU A 74 -11.78 2.73 2.24
CA LEU A 74 -11.35 3.29 3.51
C LEU A 74 -12.15 4.56 3.82
N ARG A 75 -12.50 4.76 5.08
CA ARG A 75 -13.16 5.99 5.53
C ARG A 75 -12.15 6.83 6.30
N VAL A 76 -11.86 8.03 5.79
CA VAL A 76 -11.00 9.02 6.44
C VAL A 76 -11.87 10.05 7.15
N GLU A 77 -11.55 10.36 8.40
CA GLU A 77 -12.17 11.41 9.19
C GLU A 77 -11.07 12.34 9.71
N ASP A 78 -11.14 13.62 9.36
CA ASP A 78 -10.29 14.66 9.96
C ASP A 78 -10.79 14.96 11.37
N ILE A 79 -9.99 14.60 12.38
CA ILE A 79 -10.31 14.83 13.79
C ILE A 79 -9.96 16.27 14.19
N GLY A 80 -9.11 16.94 13.39
CA GLY A 80 -8.65 18.29 13.62
C GLY A 80 -7.26 18.35 14.28
N GLU A 81 -6.97 19.52 14.84
CA GLU A 81 -5.70 19.77 15.53
C GLU A 81 -5.61 18.92 16.81
N ALA A 82 -4.46 18.28 17.00
CA ALA A 82 -4.24 17.35 18.10
C ALA A 82 -2.81 17.48 18.65
N THR A 83 -2.62 17.14 19.91
CA THR A 83 -1.27 16.96 20.46
C THR A 83 -0.72 15.61 19.99
N PRO A 84 0.53 15.52 19.51
CA PRO A 84 1.14 14.22 19.24
C PRO A 84 1.25 13.40 20.54
N PRO A 85 1.19 12.06 20.48
CA PRO A 85 1.41 11.22 21.64
C PRO A 85 2.84 11.43 22.18
N PRO A 86 3.06 11.19 23.50
CA PRO A 86 4.35 11.41 24.14
C PRO A 86 5.47 10.60 23.47
N VAL A 87 6.64 11.24 23.28
CA VAL A 87 7.85 10.64 22.67
C VAL A 87 8.44 9.49 23.50
N GLU A 88 8.05 9.37 24.78
CA GLU A 88 8.58 8.36 25.73
C GLU A 88 8.20 6.92 25.36
N SER A 89 7.23 6.74 24.48
CA SER A 89 7.00 5.52 23.72
C SER A 89 7.12 5.92 22.26
N GLU A 90 8.23 5.60 21.59
CA GLU A 90 8.31 5.77 20.14
C GLU A 90 7.03 5.19 19.52
N PRO A 91 6.19 6.01 18.87
CA PRO A 91 4.95 5.50 18.29
C PRO A 91 5.33 4.37 17.34
N PRO A 92 4.59 3.26 17.34
CA PRO A 92 5.02 2.09 16.59
C PRO A 92 5.18 2.49 15.12
N ALA A 93 6.38 2.27 14.58
CA ALA A 93 6.70 2.58 13.19
C ALA A 93 5.76 1.87 12.19
N SER A 94 5.11 0.79 12.63
CA SER A 94 4.07 0.08 11.88
C SER A 94 2.93 -0.41 12.78
N VAL A 95 1.74 -0.58 12.20
CA VAL A 95 0.58 -1.20 12.84
C VAL A 95 0.23 -2.50 12.13
N LYS A 96 0.10 -3.58 12.90
CA LYS A 96 -0.37 -4.87 12.37
C LYS A 96 -1.87 -4.86 12.13
N VAL A 97 -2.26 -5.07 10.87
CA VAL A 97 -3.66 -5.17 10.42
C VAL A 97 -3.92 -6.53 9.81
N ARG A 98 -5.01 -7.16 10.24
CA ARG A 98 -5.49 -8.41 9.64
C ARG A 98 -6.39 -8.10 8.46
N LEU A 99 -6.02 -8.63 7.29
CA LEU A 99 -6.73 -8.43 6.03
C LEU A 99 -7.90 -9.40 5.87
N MET A 100 -8.81 -9.07 4.97
CA MET A 100 -9.83 -10.02 4.51
C MET A 100 -9.15 -11.16 3.73
N PRO A 101 -9.61 -12.42 3.92
CA PRO A 101 -9.08 -13.53 3.14
C PRO A 101 -9.47 -13.36 1.67
N ASN A 102 -8.50 -13.53 0.77
CA ASN A 102 -8.77 -13.64 -0.66
C ASN A 102 -9.20 -15.08 -0.97
N PRO A 103 -10.47 -15.36 -1.34
CA PRO A 103 -10.92 -16.73 -1.61
C PRO A 103 -10.31 -17.34 -2.89
N LEU A 104 -9.68 -16.51 -3.75
CA LEU A 104 -9.03 -16.96 -4.99
C LEU A 104 -7.59 -17.41 -4.77
N ALA A 105 -7.02 -17.10 -3.60
CA ALA A 105 -5.65 -17.41 -3.27
C ALA A 105 -5.59 -18.13 -1.91
N ASN A 106 -4.76 -19.17 -1.79
CA ASN A 106 -4.42 -19.73 -0.49
C ASN A 106 -3.36 -18.83 0.19
N ASP A 107 -3.66 -17.54 0.30
CA ASP A 107 -2.68 -16.51 0.63
C ASP A 107 -2.45 -16.47 2.15
N LYS A 108 -1.18 -16.61 2.53
CA LYS A 108 -0.75 -16.58 3.93
C LYS A 108 -0.59 -15.14 4.44
N ARG A 109 -0.61 -14.13 3.57
CA ARG A 109 -0.52 -12.70 3.91
C ARG A 109 -1.83 -12.16 4.49
N SER A 110 -2.31 -12.81 5.54
CA SER A 110 -3.51 -12.41 6.28
C SER A 110 -3.23 -11.27 7.26
N ILE A 111 -1.98 -10.93 7.51
CA ILE A 111 -1.57 -9.83 8.40
C ILE A 111 -0.46 -9.06 7.71
N ILE A 112 -0.60 -7.74 7.65
CA ILE A 112 0.41 -6.82 7.14
C ILE A 112 0.82 -5.80 8.21
N ASP A 113 2.01 -5.25 8.07
CA ASP A 113 2.47 -4.08 8.79
C ASP A 113 2.16 -2.82 7.95
N LEU A 114 1.19 -2.03 8.38
CA LEU A 114 0.87 -0.73 7.80
C LEU A 114 1.74 0.37 8.39
N VAL A 115 2.27 1.22 7.53
CA VAL A 115 3.11 2.37 7.85
C VAL A 115 2.48 3.62 7.23
N VAL A 116 2.72 4.79 7.81
CA VAL A 116 2.44 6.07 7.14
C VAL A 116 3.71 6.58 6.47
N GLY A 117 3.64 6.77 5.16
CA GLY A 117 4.64 7.49 4.37
C GLY A 117 4.19 8.92 4.12
N PHE A 118 5.14 9.79 3.80
CA PHE A 118 4.86 11.13 3.28
C PHE A 118 5.97 11.58 2.36
N ASP A 119 5.61 12.45 1.42
CA ASP A 119 6.49 13.07 0.42
C ASP A 119 6.04 14.52 0.18
N SER A 120 6.41 15.10 -0.97
CA SER A 120 6.00 16.46 -1.35
C SER A 120 4.51 16.60 -1.64
N ASP A 121 3.85 15.51 -2.02
CA ASP A 121 2.48 15.50 -2.52
C ASP A 121 1.48 15.19 -1.40
N GLY A 122 1.96 14.60 -0.30
CA GLY A 122 1.19 14.50 0.93
C GLY A 122 1.59 13.30 1.77
N SER A 123 0.61 12.64 2.38
CA SER A 123 0.84 11.42 3.16
C SER A 123 -0.07 10.28 2.75
N TYR A 124 0.44 9.06 2.85
CA TYR A 124 -0.22 7.86 2.37
C TYR A 124 -0.01 6.70 3.34
N LEU A 125 -0.94 5.75 3.34
CA LEU A 125 -0.70 4.44 3.90
C LEU A 125 0.15 3.63 2.92
N LYS A 126 1.13 2.92 3.46
CA LYS A 126 1.97 1.97 2.72
C LYS A 126 2.20 0.71 3.54
N THR A 127 2.62 -0.36 2.87
CA THR A 127 3.18 -1.52 3.56
C THR A 127 4.59 -1.22 4.08
N ARG A 128 5.10 -2.09 4.96
CA ARG A 128 6.46 -1.97 5.50
C ARG A 128 7.58 -2.06 4.44
N ASP A 129 7.33 -2.78 3.36
CA ASP A 129 8.18 -2.89 2.16
C ASP A 129 7.89 -1.78 1.13
N ASP A 130 7.33 -0.66 1.59
CA ASP A 130 7.17 0.60 0.88
C ASP A 130 6.11 0.68 -0.22
N LEU A 131 5.33 -0.38 -0.48
CA LEU A 131 4.24 -0.33 -1.48
C LEU A 131 3.15 0.65 -1.02
N PRO A 132 2.91 1.77 -1.75
CA PRO A 132 1.84 2.70 -1.41
C PRO A 132 0.47 2.03 -1.63
N LEU A 133 -0.45 2.23 -0.68
CA LEU A 133 -1.78 1.59 -0.69
C LEU A 133 -2.92 2.59 -0.82
N PHE A 134 -2.82 3.75 -0.17
CA PHE A 134 -3.92 4.70 -0.06
C PHE A 134 -3.44 6.12 0.22
N MET A 135 -3.86 7.10 -0.57
CA MET A 135 -3.60 8.51 -0.33
C MET A 135 -4.45 9.01 0.84
N LEU A 136 -3.81 9.44 1.93
CA LEU A 136 -4.51 9.92 3.12
C LEU A 136 -4.87 11.39 3.01
N SER A 137 -3.90 12.24 2.67
CA SER A 137 -4.11 13.67 2.48
C SER A 137 -3.07 14.26 1.54
N ASP A 138 -3.42 15.38 0.92
CA ASP A 138 -2.56 16.23 0.09
C ASP A 138 -1.86 17.34 0.91
N THR A 139 -1.76 17.17 2.24
CA THR A 139 -1.14 18.15 3.14
C THR A 139 0.33 18.32 2.76
N PRO A 140 0.78 19.49 2.29
CA PRO A 140 2.17 19.68 1.91
C PRO A 140 3.06 19.93 3.14
N ASN A 141 4.39 19.87 2.92
CA ASN A 141 5.41 20.23 3.90
C ASN A 141 5.33 19.44 5.22
N LEU A 142 4.93 18.18 5.15
CA LEU A 142 5.01 17.30 6.30
C LEU A 142 6.47 17.08 6.68
N ILE A 143 6.77 17.25 7.96
CA ILE A 143 8.11 16.96 8.53
C ILE A 143 8.10 15.64 9.30
N ARG A 144 6.91 15.17 9.70
CA ARG A 144 6.71 13.92 10.41
C ARG A 144 5.28 13.43 10.25
N ALA A 145 5.12 12.12 10.14
CA ALA A 145 3.85 11.44 10.30
C ALA A 145 4.06 10.16 11.11
N PHE A 146 3.07 9.75 11.88
CA PHE A 146 3.11 8.46 12.58
C PHE A 146 1.70 7.88 12.72
N ILE A 147 1.65 6.57 12.92
CA ILE A 147 0.44 5.76 12.92
C ILE A 147 0.31 5.01 14.24
N THR A 148 -0.92 4.88 14.76
CA THR A 148 -1.19 4.01 15.91
C THR A 148 -2.43 3.15 15.66
N LYS A 149 -2.42 1.96 16.27
CA LYS A 149 -3.57 1.07 16.22
C LYS A 149 -4.68 1.60 17.13
N ARG A 150 -5.85 1.85 16.56
CA ARG A 150 -7.05 2.19 17.34
C ARG A 150 -7.90 0.94 17.61
N SER A 151 -8.07 0.10 16.59
CA SER A 151 -8.75 -1.19 16.69
C SER A 151 -8.23 -2.15 15.61
N GLU A 152 -8.82 -3.33 15.48
CA GLU A 152 -8.52 -4.24 14.36
C GLU A 152 -8.90 -3.66 12.99
N LYS A 153 -9.82 -2.70 12.94
CA LYS A 153 -10.38 -2.14 11.70
C LYS A 153 -10.11 -0.65 11.53
N SER A 154 -9.36 -0.05 12.45
CA SER A 154 -9.08 1.38 12.40
C SER A 154 -7.72 1.74 12.97
N VAL A 155 -7.13 2.77 12.39
CA VAL A 155 -5.89 3.40 12.81
C VAL A 155 -6.12 4.89 12.95
N ASP A 156 -5.36 5.50 13.84
CA ASP A 156 -5.24 6.96 13.90
C ASP A 156 -3.86 7.34 13.33
N VAL A 157 -3.82 8.38 12.51
CA VAL A 157 -2.61 8.92 11.89
C VAL A 157 -2.48 10.38 12.30
N TRP A 158 -1.26 10.80 12.65
CA TRP A 158 -0.95 12.19 12.92
C TRP A 158 0.02 12.69 11.86
N GLN A 159 -0.20 13.93 11.45
CA GLN A 159 0.61 14.67 10.50
C GLN A 159 1.11 15.94 11.15
N ASP A 160 2.40 16.18 11.08
CA ASP A 160 3.07 17.35 11.62
C ASP A 160 3.75 18.09 10.47
N ASN A 161 3.36 19.34 10.26
CA ASN A 161 3.94 20.23 9.25
C ASN A 161 4.88 21.30 9.86
N GLY A 162 5.23 21.17 11.15
CA GLY A 162 6.05 22.12 11.90
C GLY A 162 5.29 23.32 12.46
N ALA A 163 4.07 23.60 11.99
CA ALA A 163 3.20 24.66 12.52
C ALA A 163 2.06 24.10 13.37
N SER A 164 1.45 23.00 12.95
CA SER A 164 0.40 22.30 13.68
C SER A 164 0.49 20.80 13.46
N VAL A 165 -0.10 20.06 14.40
CA VAL A 165 -0.28 18.62 14.30
C VAL A 165 -1.75 18.34 14.09
N ARG A 166 -2.07 17.60 13.02
CA ARG A 166 -3.45 17.16 12.71
C ARG A 166 -3.59 15.67 12.88
N GLN A 167 -4.73 15.23 13.39
CA GLN A 167 -5.08 13.83 13.53
C GLN A 167 -6.15 13.43 12.52
N PHE A 168 -5.92 12.30 11.86
CA PHE A 168 -6.87 11.63 10.99
C PHE A 168 -7.21 10.27 11.57
N ARG A 169 -8.48 9.87 11.43
CA ARG A 169 -8.91 8.50 11.67
C ARG A 169 -9.19 7.82 10.36
N ILE A 170 -8.60 6.64 10.19
CA ILE A 170 -8.85 5.78 9.02
C ILE A 170 -9.55 4.53 9.52
N SER A 171 -10.78 4.33 9.05
CA SER A 171 -11.60 3.14 9.34
C SER A 171 -11.69 2.23 8.12
N ASN A 172 -12.05 0.97 8.36
CA ASN A 172 -12.10 -0.12 7.38
C ASN A 172 -10.72 -0.53 6.82
N VAL A 173 -9.64 -0.33 7.58
CA VAL A 173 -8.29 -0.75 7.12
C VAL A 173 -8.15 -2.26 6.95
N ASP A 174 -9.07 -3.04 7.51
CA ASP A 174 -9.18 -4.49 7.29
C ASP A 174 -9.77 -4.85 5.91
N LYS A 175 -10.47 -3.92 5.25
CA LYS A 175 -11.05 -4.11 3.91
C LYS A 175 -9.97 -4.02 2.82
N MET A 176 -8.98 -4.88 2.91
CA MET A 176 -8.00 -5.11 1.86
C MET A 176 -7.85 -6.61 1.66
N MET A 177 -7.53 -7.03 0.44
CA MET A 177 -7.18 -8.41 0.10
C MET A 177 -5.83 -8.43 -0.59
N ALA A 178 -4.91 -9.27 -0.10
CA ALA A 178 -3.66 -9.54 -0.79
C ALA A 178 -3.90 -10.45 -2.02
N PHE A 179 -3.08 -10.26 -3.05
CA PHE A 179 -3.01 -11.17 -4.19
C PHE A 179 -1.58 -11.29 -4.72
N ASP A 180 -1.29 -12.43 -5.34
CA ASP A 180 -0.01 -12.77 -5.95
C ASP A 180 -0.25 -12.98 -7.46
N CYS A 181 0.54 -12.31 -8.29
CA CYS A 181 0.47 -12.38 -9.76
C CYS A 181 1.48 -13.36 -10.36
N GLY A 182 2.24 -14.06 -9.52
CA GLY A 182 3.24 -15.05 -9.90
C GLY A 182 4.68 -14.51 -9.94
N GLU A 183 5.58 -15.43 -10.24
CA GLU A 183 7.01 -15.21 -10.47
C GLU A 183 7.30 -15.21 -11.98
N PHE A 184 8.25 -14.39 -12.41
CA PHE A 184 8.74 -14.32 -13.77
C PHE A 184 10.25 -14.06 -13.79
N GLU A 185 10.88 -14.37 -14.92
CA GLU A 185 12.32 -14.26 -15.11
C GLU A 185 12.63 -13.16 -16.13
N LEU A 186 13.43 -12.17 -15.70
CA LEU A 186 14.06 -11.17 -16.55
C LEU A 186 15.31 -11.75 -17.20
N LYS A 187 15.36 -11.63 -18.53
CA LYS A 187 16.42 -12.18 -19.38
C LYS A 187 17.32 -11.10 -19.91
#